data_AF-A0A4Y2P8W0-F1
#
_entry.id   AF-A0A4Y2P8W0-F1
#
_cell.length_a   1.000
_cell.length_b   1.000
_cell.length_c   1.000
_cell.angle_alpha   90.00
_cell.angle_beta   90.00
_cell.angle_gamma   90.00
#
_symmetry.space_group_name_H-M   'P 1'
#
loop_
_entity.id
_entity.type
_entity.pdbx_description
1 polymer ?
#
loop_
_entity_poly.entity_id
_entity_poly.type
_entity_poly.pdbx_seq_one_letter_code
_entity_poly.pdbx_strand_id
1 'polypeptide(L)'
;MGQFYTKLSHVKSWKKLWPNLADSSQVKQGEANKSEILPLIKCISGCEDATEHAVTMWFSCDTEANQLYTDEKIISLVQNKPQDDSDLEKTDEPENVLVSYSEAANALEIALRYIEQIENASSTDIMFTSRWHNIASTSRITSLRQTNLTNLFTPKDR
;
A
#
# COMPACT_ATOMS: atom_id res chain seq x y z
N MET A 1 -33.64 0.53 2.75
CA MET A 1 -33.89 -0.53 1.74
C MET A 1 -32.66 -0.85 0.89
N GLY A 2 -31.90 0.12 0.36
CA GLY A 2 -30.77 -0.14 -0.56
C GLY A 2 -29.56 -0.90 -0.01
N GLN A 3 -29.23 -0.75 1.29
CA GLN A 3 -28.04 -1.42 1.87
C GLN A 3 -28.19 -2.94 2.08
N PHE A 4 -29.42 -3.47 2.07
CA PHE A 4 -29.65 -4.92 2.19
C PHE A 4 -29.45 -5.66 0.87
N TYR A 5 -29.71 -5.00 -0.26
CA TYR A 5 -29.60 -5.63 -1.59
C TYR A 5 -28.14 -5.84 -2.02
N THR A 6 -27.22 -4.95 -1.65
CA THR A 6 -25.79 -5.04 -1.99
C THR A 6 -25.06 -6.13 -1.22
N LYS A 7 -25.39 -6.33 0.07
CA LYS A 7 -24.85 -7.46 0.84
C LYS A 7 -25.31 -8.81 0.30
N LEU A 8 -26.57 -8.92 -0.15
CA LEU A 8 -27.10 -10.15 -0.73
C LEU A 8 -26.49 -10.49 -2.10
N SER A 9 -26.17 -9.49 -2.93
CA SER A 9 -25.62 -9.75 -4.27
C SER A 9 -24.17 -10.24 -4.22
N HIS A 10 -23.37 -9.70 -3.30
CA HIS A 10 -21.97 -10.10 -3.15
C HIS A 10 -21.84 -11.54 -2.68
N VAL A 11 -22.54 -11.92 -1.60
CA VAL A 11 -22.53 -13.30 -1.07
C VAL A 11 -23.00 -14.33 -2.10
N LYS A 12 -24.01 -13.99 -2.91
CA LYS A 12 -24.51 -14.86 -3.98
C LYS A 12 -23.48 -15.07 -5.09
N SER A 13 -22.79 -14.01 -5.51
CA SER A 13 -21.75 -14.13 -6.54
C SER A 13 -20.57 -14.97 -6.06
N TRP A 14 -20.15 -14.84 -4.80
CA TRP A 14 -19.05 -15.62 -4.25
C TRP A 14 -19.41 -17.10 -4.02
N LYS A 15 -20.63 -17.40 -3.55
CA LYS A 15 -21.12 -18.80 -3.43
C LYS A 15 -21.18 -19.52 -4.78
N LYS A 16 -21.39 -18.80 -5.88
CA LYS A 16 -21.38 -19.39 -7.23
C LYS A 16 -19.98 -19.83 -7.68
N LEU A 17 -18.94 -19.15 -7.21
CA LEU A 17 -17.54 -19.48 -7.52
C LEU A 17 -16.94 -20.46 -6.51
N TRP A 18 -17.41 -20.43 -5.25
CA TRP A 18 -16.96 -21.32 -4.19
C TRP A 18 -18.16 -21.84 -3.36
N PRO A 19 -18.76 -22.98 -3.72
CA PRO A 19 -20.00 -23.48 -3.09
C PRO A 19 -19.86 -23.80 -1.59
N ASN A 20 -18.65 -24.14 -1.13
CA ASN A 20 -18.37 -24.49 0.26
C ASN A 20 -18.01 -23.27 1.13
N LEU A 21 -18.15 -22.04 0.62
CA LEU A 21 -17.86 -20.82 1.39
C LEU A 21 -18.91 -20.64 2.49
N ALA A 22 -18.49 -20.84 3.74
CA ALA A 22 -19.33 -20.60 4.92
C ALA A 22 -19.83 -19.15 4.94
N ASP A 23 -21.06 -18.93 5.42
CA ASP A 23 -21.63 -17.59 5.49
C ASP A 23 -20.78 -16.72 6.44
N SER A 24 -20.05 -15.78 5.83
CA SER A 24 -19.06 -14.89 6.48
C SER A 24 -19.64 -14.04 7.63
N SER A 25 -20.96 -14.03 7.82
CA SER A 25 -21.63 -13.36 8.94
C SER A 25 -21.22 -13.83 10.34
N GLN A 26 -20.48 -14.94 10.45
CA GLN A 26 -19.93 -15.44 11.72
C GLN A 26 -18.42 -15.66 11.69
N VAL A 27 -17.66 -14.92 10.86
CA VAL A 27 -16.21 -14.84 11.08
C VAL A 27 -15.99 -14.03 12.35
N LYS A 28 -15.93 -14.71 13.50
CA LYS A 28 -15.20 -14.17 14.64
C LYS A 28 -13.80 -13.93 14.14
N GLN A 29 -13.37 -12.68 14.13
CA GLN A 29 -11.98 -12.33 13.91
C GLN A 29 -11.20 -13.06 14.99
N GLY A 30 -10.65 -14.22 14.63
CA GLY A 30 -9.78 -14.97 15.51
C GLY A 30 -8.66 -14.02 15.88
N GLU A 31 -8.40 -13.88 17.17
CA GLU A 31 -7.20 -13.21 17.65
C GLU A 31 -6.04 -13.86 16.91
N ALA A 32 -5.37 -13.11 16.03
CA ALA A 32 -4.26 -13.64 15.28
C ALA A 32 -3.22 -14.10 16.31
N ASN A 33 -2.95 -15.40 16.38
CA ASN A 33 -2.02 -15.97 17.36
C ASN A 33 -0.60 -15.49 17.00
N LYS A 34 -0.23 -14.28 17.45
CA LYS A 34 1.07 -13.63 17.22
C LYS A 34 2.23 -14.56 17.59
N SER A 35 2.01 -15.41 18.59
CA SER A 35 2.94 -16.44 19.07
C SER A 35 3.24 -17.56 18.06
N GLU A 36 2.35 -17.82 17.10
CA GLU A 36 2.53 -18.88 16.09
C GLU A 36 3.29 -18.39 14.85
N ILE A 37 3.27 -17.08 14.58
CA ILE A 37 3.81 -16.50 13.35
C ILE A 37 5.30 -16.20 13.43
N LEU A 38 5.77 -15.76 14.59
CA LEU A 38 7.20 -15.47 14.79
C LEU A 38 8.11 -16.70 14.50
N PRO A 39 7.77 -17.92 14.96
CA PRO A 39 8.52 -19.13 14.60
C PRO A 39 8.57 -19.38 13.08
N LEU A 40 7.46 -19.14 12.37
CA LEU A 40 7.37 -19.35 10.93
C LEU A 40 8.22 -18.35 10.14
N ILE A 41 8.23 -17.08 10.56
CA ILE A 41 9.05 -16.04 9.93
C ILE A 41 10.54 -16.36 10.06
N LYS A 42 10.97 -16.85 11.23
CA LYS A 42 12.37 -17.23 11.45
C LYS A 42 12.83 -18.42 10.62
N CYS A 43 11.91 -19.22 10.05
CA CYS A 43 12.25 -20.28 9.11
C CYS A 43 12.51 -19.77 7.69
N ILE A 44 12.24 -18.50 7.39
CA ILE A 44 12.54 -17.88 6.09
C ILE A 44 14.01 -17.47 6.09
N SER A 45 14.76 -17.93 5.09
CA SER A 45 16.17 -17.57 4.92
C SER A 45 16.34 -16.05 4.85
N GLY A 46 17.20 -15.49 5.71
CA GLY A 46 17.42 -14.04 5.82
C GLY A 46 16.43 -13.31 6.73
N CYS A 47 15.64 -14.02 7.53
CA CYS A 47 14.72 -13.46 8.52
C CYS A 47 14.92 -14.08 9.92
N GLU A 48 16.09 -14.67 10.18
CA GLU A 48 16.42 -15.39 11.42
C GLU A 48 16.38 -14.46 12.65
N ASP A 49 16.66 -13.17 12.44
CA ASP A 49 16.69 -12.11 13.44
C ASP A 49 15.33 -11.42 13.66
N ALA A 50 14.27 -11.89 13.01
CA ALA A 50 12.93 -11.35 13.16
C ALA A 50 12.51 -11.30 14.65
N THR A 51 12.01 -10.14 15.06
CA THR A 51 11.65 -9.87 16.46
C THR A 51 10.14 -9.88 16.65
N GLU A 52 9.70 -10.19 17.87
CA GLU A 52 8.29 -10.06 18.26
C GLU A 52 7.77 -8.64 18.07
N HIS A 53 8.63 -7.63 18.28
CA HIS A 53 8.31 -6.23 18.01
C HIS A 53 7.99 -5.99 16.53
N ALA A 54 8.78 -6.55 15.60
CA ALA A 54 8.50 -6.43 14.16
C ALA A 54 7.16 -7.07 13.78
N VAL A 55 6.90 -8.28 14.29
CA VAL A 55 5.62 -8.98 14.08
C VAL A 55 4.46 -8.18 14.67
N THR A 56 4.64 -7.63 15.88
CA THR A 56 3.64 -6.82 16.55
C THR A 56 3.35 -5.55 15.76
N MET A 57 4.37 -4.85 15.25
CA MET A 57 4.18 -3.70 14.37
C MET A 57 3.36 -4.04 13.13
N TRP A 58 3.63 -5.17 12.48
CA TRP A 58 2.86 -5.61 11.31
C TRP A 58 1.39 -5.84 11.65
N PHE A 59 1.10 -6.48 12.79
CA PHE A 59 -0.26 -6.67 13.26
C PHE A 59 -0.95 -5.37 13.68
N SER A 60 -0.19 -4.42 14.21
CA SER A 60 -0.73 -3.13 14.64
C SER A 60 -1.18 -2.27 13.45
N CYS A 61 -0.49 -2.36 12.30
CA CYS A 61 -0.87 -1.62 11.08
C CYS A 61 -2.30 -1.92 10.61
N ASP A 62 -2.77 -3.16 10.75
CA ASP A 62 -4.13 -3.56 10.33
C ASP A 62 -5.23 -3.06 11.28
N THR A 63 -4.88 -2.64 12.50
CA THR A 63 -5.86 -2.17 13.50
C THR A 63 -6.37 -0.76 13.17
N GLU A 64 -5.53 0.09 12.59
CA GLU A 64 -5.92 1.44 12.17
C GLU A 64 -6.28 1.53 10.68
N ALA A 65 -5.66 0.71 9.83
CA ALA A 65 -5.94 0.69 8.39
C ALA A 65 -7.31 0.09 8.02
N ASN A 66 -7.90 -0.75 8.89
CA ASN A 66 -9.25 -1.28 8.72
C ASN A 66 -10.36 -0.38 9.28
N GLN A 67 -10.10 0.92 9.49
CA GLN A 67 -11.22 1.85 9.69
C GLN A 67 -12.12 1.81 8.46
N LEU A 68 -13.31 1.22 8.62
CA LEU A 68 -14.39 1.29 7.64
C LEU A 68 -14.82 2.75 7.55
N TYR A 69 -14.27 3.48 6.59
CA TYR A 69 -14.74 4.81 6.28
C TYR A 69 -16.12 4.70 5.65
N THR A 70 -17.08 5.44 6.20
CA THR A 70 -18.37 5.64 5.53
C THR A 70 -18.17 6.60 4.37
N ASP A 71 -19.03 6.54 3.36
CA ASP A 71 -18.94 7.39 2.16
C ASP A 71 -18.84 8.88 2.55
N GLU A 72 -19.53 9.31 3.59
CA GLU A 72 -19.49 10.70 4.10
C GLU A 72 -18.12 11.07 4.70
N LYS A 73 -17.48 10.14 5.42
CA LYS A 73 -16.13 10.34 5.96
C LYS A 73 -15.09 10.40 4.85
N ILE A 74 -15.24 9.59 3.80
CA ILE A 74 -14.36 9.62 2.62
C ILE A 74 -14.51 10.97 1.91
N ILE A 75 -15.75 11.40 1.67
CA ILE A 75 -16.05 12.69 1.03
C ILE A 75 -15.48 13.84 1.85
N SER A 76 -15.67 13.84 3.18
CA SER A 76 -15.12 14.87 4.05
C SER A 76 -13.59 14.87 4.06
N LEU A 77 -12.92 13.71 4.01
CA LEU A 77 -11.46 13.63 3.96
C LEU A 77 -10.90 14.18 2.64
N VAL A 78 -11.60 13.91 1.53
CA VAL A 78 -11.21 14.40 0.19
C VAL A 78 -11.51 15.89 0.02
N GLN A 79 -12.59 16.38 0.63
CA GLN A 79 -12.99 17.79 0.56
C GLN A 79 -12.22 18.66 1.56
N ASN A 80 -11.88 18.13 2.74
CA ASN A 80 -10.97 18.76 3.69
C ASN A 80 -9.52 18.47 3.30
N LYS A 81 -9.13 18.92 2.11
CA LYS A 81 -7.71 19.20 1.86
C LYS A 81 -7.30 20.25 2.91
N PRO A 82 -6.13 20.17 3.56
CA PRO A 82 -5.66 21.29 4.35
C PRO A 82 -5.74 22.52 3.46
N GLN A 83 -6.49 23.51 3.94
CA GLN A 83 -6.45 24.85 3.39
C GLN A 83 -4.98 25.22 3.34
N ASP A 84 -4.54 25.66 2.17
CA ASP A 84 -3.22 26.20 1.92
C ASP A 84 -2.79 27.05 3.13
N ASP A 85 -1.93 26.50 3.99
CA ASP A 85 -1.24 27.24 5.05
C ASP A 85 -0.16 28.05 4.34
N SER A 86 -0.60 29.03 3.54
CA SER A 86 0.21 30.11 3.04
C SER A 86 0.48 31.12 4.16
N ASP A 87 0.99 30.64 5.30
CA ASP A 87 1.70 31.48 6.28
C ASP A 87 2.47 30.58 7.26
N LEU A 88 3.41 29.79 6.75
CA LEU A 88 4.44 29.17 7.59
C LEU A 88 5.78 29.84 7.27
N GLU A 89 6.21 30.62 8.25
CA GLU A 89 7.49 31.27 8.40
C GLU A 89 8.62 30.45 7.75
N LYS A 90 9.44 31.14 6.94
CA LYS A 90 10.70 30.62 6.43
C LYS A 90 11.56 30.13 7.58
N THR A 91 11.48 28.84 7.86
CA THR A 91 12.50 28.14 8.61
C THR A 91 13.39 27.49 7.55
N ASP A 92 14.67 27.86 7.54
CA ASP A 92 15.73 27.22 6.76
C ASP A 92 15.83 25.74 7.18
N GLU A 93 14.94 24.90 6.67
CA GLU A 93 15.12 23.46 6.63
C GLU A 93 15.83 23.17 5.30
N PRO A 94 16.91 22.36 5.26
CA PRO A 94 17.55 22.01 4.01
C PRO A 94 16.48 21.45 3.08
N GLU A 95 16.40 22.01 1.87
CA GLU A 95 15.55 21.54 0.80
C GLU A 95 15.84 20.05 0.61
N ASN A 96 15.08 19.20 1.29
CA ASN A 96 15.21 17.76 1.20
C ASN A 96 14.74 17.42 -0.20
N VAL A 97 15.67 17.39 -1.16
CA VAL A 97 15.40 17.10 -2.57
C VAL A 97 14.72 15.74 -2.62
N LEU A 98 13.39 15.75 -2.68
CA LEU A 98 12.60 14.54 -2.77
C LEU A 98 12.87 13.93 -4.15
N VAL A 99 13.48 12.74 -4.15
CA VAL A 99 13.75 11.98 -5.37
C VAL A 99 12.43 11.72 -6.10
N SER A 100 12.35 12.14 -7.36
CA SER A 100 11.14 11.93 -8.16
C SER A 100 10.89 10.44 -8.39
N TYR A 101 9.62 10.03 -8.59
CA TYR A 101 9.31 8.62 -8.88
C TYR A 101 10.05 8.07 -10.11
N SER A 102 10.30 8.91 -11.12
CA SER A 102 11.10 8.56 -12.29
C SER A 102 12.57 8.31 -11.94
N GLU A 103 13.13 9.17 -11.09
CA GLU A 103 14.53 9.08 -10.67
C GLU A 103 14.75 7.87 -9.76
N ALA A 104 13.82 7.62 -8.82
CA ALA A 104 13.81 6.42 -7.99
C ALA A 104 13.68 5.14 -8.84
N ALA A 105 12.79 5.13 -9.85
CA ALA A 105 12.65 3.99 -10.75
C ALA A 105 13.93 3.72 -11.54
N ASN A 106 14.56 4.76 -12.12
CA ASN A 106 15.81 4.60 -12.87
C ASN A 106 16.96 4.11 -11.96
N ALA A 107 17.07 4.65 -10.74
CA ALA A 107 18.08 4.21 -9.79
C ALA A 107 17.90 2.73 -9.41
N LEU A 108 16.65 2.29 -9.19
CA LEU A 108 16.33 0.90 -8.88
C LEU A 108 16.53 -0.03 -10.08
N GLU A 109 16.32 0.44 -11.32
CA GLU A 109 16.63 -0.33 -12.52
C GLU A 109 18.14 -0.58 -12.64
N ILE A 110 18.96 0.44 -12.36
CA ILE A 110 20.42 0.32 -12.35
C ILE A 110 20.87 -0.64 -11.24
N ALA A 111 20.30 -0.53 -10.04
CA ALA A 111 20.59 -1.43 -8.93
C ALA A 111 20.21 -2.88 -9.25
N LEU A 112 19.04 -3.10 -9.87
CA LEU A 112 18.60 -4.44 -10.26
C LEU A 112 19.57 -5.07 -11.26
N ARG A 113 19.97 -4.33 -12.29
CA ARG A 113 20.93 -4.79 -13.30
C ARG A 113 22.29 -5.12 -12.70
N TYR A 114 22.72 -4.36 -11.69
CA TYR A 114 23.96 -4.65 -10.97
C TYR A 114 23.84 -5.93 -10.15
N ILE A 115 22.77 -6.10 -9.37
CA ILE A 115 22.53 -7.29 -8.55
C ILE A 115 22.45 -8.55 -9.40
N GLU A 116 21.79 -8.48 -10.57
CA GLU A 116 21.74 -9.59 -11.53
C GLU A 116 23.11 -10.03 -12.06
N GLN A 117 24.12 -9.15 -12.03
CA GLN A 117 25.48 -9.46 -12.46
C GLN A 117 26.36 -10.04 -11.34
N ILE A 118 25.94 -9.94 -10.08
CA ILE A 118 26.70 -10.46 -8.95
C ILE A 118 26.51 -11.98 -8.89
N GLU A 119 27.61 -12.72 -9.02
CA GLU A 119 27.61 -14.20 -9.02
C GLU A 119 27.02 -14.81 -7.72
N ASN A 120 27.10 -14.05 -6.62
CA ASN A 120 26.60 -14.45 -5.30
C ASN A 120 25.27 -13.78 -4.91
N ALA A 121 24.56 -13.12 -5.83
CA ALA A 121 23.26 -12.53 -5.51
C ALA A 121 22.25 -13.61 -5.13
N SER A 122 21.60 -13.46 -3.98
CA SER A 122 20.50 -14.34 -3.60
C SER A 122 19.28 -14.06 -4.48
N SER A 123 18.46 -15.08 -4.73
CA SER A 123 17.14 -14.88 -5.34
C SER A 123 16.29 -13.87 -4.56
N THR A 124 16.49 -13.80 -3.24
CA THR A 124 15.85 -12.83 -2.36
C THR A 124 16.22 -11.38 -2.71
N ASP A 125 17.50 -11.11 -3.00
CA ASP A 125 18.00 -9.77 -3.34
C ASP A 125 17.41 -9.26 -4.66
N ILE A 126 17.34 -10.16 -5.65
CA ILE A 126 16.74 -9.90 -6.96
C ILE A 126 15.24 -9.63 -6.82
N MET A 127 14.53 -10.45 -6.03
CA MET A 127 13.08 -10.31 -5.83
C MET A 127 12.72 -9.02 -5.10
N PHE A 128 13.45 -8.65 -4.04
CA PHE A 128 13.17 -7.42 -3.31
C PHE A 128 13.47 -6.18 -4.14
N THR A 129 14.60 -6.14 -4.85
CA THR A 129 14.94 -5.02 -5.72
C THR A 129 13.93 -4.86 -6.86
N SER A 130 13.52 -5.97 -7.48
CA SER A 130 12.46 -5.98 -8.50
C SER A 130 11.13 -5.45 -7.97
N ARG A 131 10.76 -5.83 -6.74
CA ARG A 131 9.53 -5.34 -6.10
C ARG A 131 9.56 -3.83 -5.90
N TRP A 132 10.66 -3.29 -5.38
CA TRP A 132 10.82 -1.85 -5.19
C TRP A 132 10.80 -1.08 -6.51
N HIS A 133 11.50 -1.58 -7.53
CA HIS A 133 11.48 -1.01 -8.87
C HIS A 133 10.05 -0.92 -9.43
N ASN A 134 9.26 -1.99 -9.27
CA ASN A 134 7.88 -2.04 -9.76
C ASN A 134 6.96 -1.08 -9.00
N ILE A 135 7.16 -0.89 -7.70
CA ILE A 135 6.41 0.09 -6.90
C ILE A 135 6.72 1.51 -7.42
N ALA A 136 8.00 1.87 -7.54
CA ALA A 136 8.39 3.19 -8.06
C ALA A 136 7.85 3.44 -9.48
N SER A 137 7.95 2.43 -10.36
CA SER A 137 7.41 2.47 -11.72
C SER A 137 5.89 2.61 -11.76
N THR A 138 5.17 1.93 -10.88
CA THR A 138 3.70 2.01 -10.79
C THR A 138 3.27 3.38 -10.28
N SER A 139 3.94 3.90 -9.25
CA SER A 139 3.69 5.24 -8.70
C SER A 139 3.91 6.34 -9.74
N ARG A 140 4.90 6.17 -10.64
CA ARG A 140 5.09 7.03 -11.81
C ARG A 140 3.88 7.02 -12.74
N ILE A 141 3.34 5.83 -13.04
CA ILE A 141 2.18 5.69 -13.95
C ILE A 141 0.90 6.24 -13.32
N THR A 142 0.66 5.99 -12.03
CA THR A 142 -0.52 6.50 -11.33
C THR A 142 -0.47 8.01 -11.14
N SER A 143 0.70 8.57 -10.80
CA SER A 143 0.92 10.02 -10.74
C SER A 143 0.69 10.66 -12.11
N LEU A 144 1.26 10.10 -13.18
CA LEU A 144 1.04 10.58 -14.55
C LEU A 144 -0.45 10.56 -14.93
N ARG A 145 -1.19 9.51 -14.55
CA ARG A 145 -2.64 9.41 -14.79
C ARG A 145 -3.43 10.44 -13.99
N GLN A 146 -3.08 10.66 -12.72
CA GLN A 146 -3.70 11.70 -11.90
C GLN A 146 -3.50 13.06 -12.53
N THR A 147 -2.26 13.45 -12.89
CA THR A 147 -1.98 14.72 -13.57
C THR A 147 -2.77 14.88 -14.87
N ASN A 148 -2.90 13.83 -15.68
CA ASN A 148 -3.72 13.87 -16.89
C ASN A 148 -5.20 14.13 -16.60
N LEU A 149 -5.77 13.53 -15.55
CA LEU A 149 -7.14 13.80 -15.13
C LEU A 149 -7.29 15.22 -14.59
N THR A 150 -6.36 15.71 -13.77
CA THR A 150 -6.42 17.09 -13.25
C THR A 150 -6.35 18.12 -14.39
N ASN A 151 -5.58 17.83 -15.45
CA ASN A 151 -5.50 18.68 -16.65
C ASN A 151 -6.81 18.77 -17.45
N LEU A 152 -7.77 17.85 -17.25
CA LEU A 152 -9.11 17.95 -17.87
C LEU A 152 -10.02 18.93 -17.12
N PHE A 153 -9.70 19.25 -15.87
CA PHE A 153 -10.51 20.12 -15.01
C PHE A 153 -9.90 21.51 -14.82
N THR A 154 -8.69 21.76 -15.33
CA THR A 154 -8.13 23.10 -15.37
C THR A 154 -8.80 23.89 -16.51
N PRO A 155 -9.37 25.08 -16.26
CA PRO A 155 -9.91 25.92 -17.32
C PRO A 155 -8.82 26.24 -18.31
N LYS A 156 -9.05 25.91 -19.58
CA LYS A 156 -8.15 26.33 -20.66
C LYS A 156 -8.40 27.82 -20.85
N ASP A 157 -7.50 28.65 -20.30
CA ASP A 157 -7.53 30.10 -20.51
C ASP A 157 -7.71 30.39 -22.00
N ARG A 158 -8.73 31.19 -22.31
CA ARG A 158 -9.11 31.63 -23.65
C ARG A 158 -8.93 33.13 -23.75
#